data_AF-A0A939ZJX5-F1
#
_entry.id   AF-A0A939ZJX5-F1
#
_cell.length_a   1.000
_cell.length_b   1.000
_cell.length_c   1.000
_cell.angle_alpha   90.00
_cell.angle_beta   90.00
_cell.angle_gamma   90.00
#
_symmetry.space_group_name_H-M   'P 1'
#
loop_
_entity.id
_entity.type
_entity.pdbx_description
1 polymer ?
#
loop_
_entity_poly.entity_id
_entity_poly.type
_entity_poly.pdbx_seq_one_letter_code
_entity_poly.pdbx_strand_id
1 'polypeptide(L)'
;MKQKAKNRINRNIVRAAANVLACVCVTAALTACGSGGNGSESGKKEEIKVTTLENLTAAEYYKNGYTANYVAGIDQFERTFDGNAGEKTDKQRDVGIFYFCTLGQHGGEKIVNVTELLTQENGKELMFYSDNDVAPSGSGVFFWGEPLWGYYNSSDSWVIRRHLALLTEAGVDFLVFDTTNAVTYDTVVSKIMNECIKMRNEGWTPPGLVFYTNAYSHRVITHLYNSYYKKESLKDVWYYLDGKPLIIGNISAAADQREVRSREKNYVSSELPDEILNYFTFRNSQWPSEAYDENGFPWIEWSYPAPVHNGIISVSVASHPALPMSFSVTRGDKNWGRGWNVNTKQNEPDKAYEGQFFQATWDVALTEDPRIVFVTGWNEWTAGKMQYDGEWAMVDLCNMEFSRDAEMMKGGYNDAFYIQLAQNIRKYKDVEIPAGAQLKSDPVTVPMTADLSVWDNVEAVFRDPIVVNKARSSKGAVLSLSYTQAAARNNVTEMRVAQDADNFYFMLKATEDIVLREAGDQGWMNLLIGTGEVENKGWEGYEFVIGRGEAGEGKLTVEKLRADFTSEAAGEAEYRVDGSVMQVKVPRAALGIASDVNRFYFKLADGIDEPADIMDYYVSGKSLPLGRLSFRYLG
;
A
#
# COMPACT_ATOMS: atom_id res chain seq x y z
N MET A 1 31.40 -27.57 -49.98
CA MET A 1 31.43 -26.83 -51.25
C MET A 1 30.15 -26.00 -51.33
N LYS A 2 30.09 -24.68 -51.48
CA LYS A 2 31.08 -23.62 -51.66
C LYS A 2 30.44 -22.33 -51.12
N GLN A 3 31.11 -21.73 -50.16
CA GLN A 3 31.16 -20.28 -49.94
C GLN A 3 31.50 -19.53 -51.26
N LYS A 4 31.00 -18.30 -51.42
CA LYS A 4 31.50 -17.22 -52.32
C LYS A 4 31.36 -17.41 -53.84
N ALA A 5 30.42 -16.63 -54.40
CA ALA A 5 30.64 -15.80 -55.60
C ALA A 5 29.66 -14.61 -55.50
N LYS A 6 30.14 -13.43 -55.09
CA LYS A 6 30.51 -12.29 -55.97
C LYS A 6 29.27 -11.65 -56.60
N ASN A 7 29.02 -10.34 -56.64
CA ASN A 7 29.63 -9.08 -56.18
C ASN A 7 29.14 -8.03 -57.19
N ARG A 8 28.84 -6.79 -56.75
CA ARG A 8 28.63 -5.55 -57.55
C ARG A 8 27.30 -5.55 -58.34
N ILE A 9 26.38 -4.61 -58.13
CA ILE A 9 26.40 -3.16 -58.44
C ILE A 9 25.18 -2.61 -57.65
N ASN A 10 25.19 -1.60 -56.77
CA ASN A 10 25.47 -0.19 -57.02
C ASN A 10 25.57 0.56 -55.65
N ARG A 11 26.52 1.49 -55.55
CA ARG A 11 26.69 2.48 -54.47
C ARG A 11 26.58 3.86 -55.11
N ASN A 12 26.24 4.87 -54.28
CA ASN A 12 26.24 6.33 -54.50
C ASN A 12 24.86 6.85 -54.95
N ILE A 13 24.22 7.80 -54.25
CA ILE A 13 24.61 9.22 -54.06
C ILE A 13 24.06 9.71 -52.69
N VAL A 14 24.89 10.06 -51.70
CA VAL A 14 25.47 11.37 -51.28
C VAL A 14 24.65 12.13 -50.21
N ARG A 15 25.39 12.49 -49.14
CA ARG A 15 25.07 13.27 -47.92
C ARG A 15 25.15 14.79 -48.13
N ALA A 16 24.72 15.50 -47.08
CA ALA A 16 25.18 16.81 -46.57
C ALA A 16 24.35 18.03 -47.04
N ALA A 17 24.10 19.10 -46.27
CA ALA A 17 24.58 19.62 -44.98
C ALA A 17 23.50 20.62 -44.44
N ALA A 18 23.26 20.73 -43.13
CA ALA A 18 23.76 21.76 -42.19
C ALA A 18 23.16 23.19 -42.28
N ASN A 19 22.67 23.71 -41.13
CA ASN A 19 22.69 25.09 -40.57
C ASN A 19 21.41 25.33 -39.71
N VAL A 20 21.44 25.46 -38.36
CA VAL A 20 21.94 26.53 -37.44
C VAL A 20 21.00 27.74 -37.31
N LEU A 21 20.39 27.93 -36.12
CA LEU A 21 20.10 29.15 -35.30
C LEU A 21 18.93 28.82 -34.33
N ALA A 22 19.06 28.70 -33.01
CA ALA A 22 19.40 29.66 -31.94
C ALA A 22 18.32 30.71 -31.60
N CYS A 23 17.78 30.56 -30.37
CA CYS A 23 17.18 31.54 -29.45
C CYS A 23 15.92 32.34 -29.85
N VAL A 24 14.92 32.38 -28.95
CA VAL A 24 14.61 33.55 -28.10
C VAL A 24 13.47 33.19 -27.12
N CYS A 25 13.72 33.41 -25.83
CA CYS A 25 12.72 33.46 -24.76
C CYS A 25 11.82 34.70 -24.92
N VAL A 26 10.50 34.55 -24.72
CA VAL A 26 9.62 35.70 -24.46
C VAL A 26 8.71 35.38 -23.30
N THR A 27 8.93 36.13 -22.23
CA THR A 27 8.05 36.39 -21.10
C THR A 27 6.79 37.14 -21.55
N ALA A 28 5.62 36.74 -21.07
CA ALA A 28 4.39 37.54 -21.21
C ALA A 28 3.87 37.91 -19.82
N ALA A 29 3.97 39.21 -19.52
CA ALA A 29 3.44 39.85 -18.33
C ALA A 29 1.95 40.18 -18.50
N LEU A 30 1.27 40.21 -17.35
CA LEU A 30 -0.11 40.62 -17.11
C LEU A 30 -0.48 41.96 -17.75
N THR A 31 -1.70 42.06 -18.29
CA THR A 31 -2.48 43.30 -18.29
C THR A 31 -3.96 42.96 -18.14
N ALA A 32 -4.56 43.51 -17.09
CA ALA A 32 -5.97 43.45 -16.80
C ALA A 32 -6.72 44.60 -17.49
N CYS A 33 -7.90 44.31 -18.04
CA CYS A 33 -9.01 45.25 -18.20
C CYS A 33 -10.31 44.44 -18.16
N GLY A 34 -11.15 44.69 -17.15
CA GLY A 34 -12.42 44.01 -16.97
C GLY A 34 -13.60 44.71 -17.65
N SER A 35 -14.71 43.97 -17.80
CA SER A 35 -16.07 44.38 -17.37
C SER A 35 -17.12 43.41 -17.94
N GLY A 36 -18.11 43.03 -17.13
CA GLY A 36 -19.41 42.51 -17.58
C GLY A 36 -19.78 41.15 -17.01
N GLY A 37 -20.61 41.14 -15.95
CA GLY A 37 -20.97 39.94 -15.20
C GLY A 37 -22.18 39.17 -15.73
N ASN A 38 -22.31 37.93 -15.25
CA ASN A 38 -23.55 37.35 -14.73
C ASN A 38 -23.23 36.04 -13.99
N GLY A 39 -23.94 35.81 -12.89
CA GLY A 39 -23.56 34.85 -11.85
C GLY A 39 -23.62 33.38 -12.21
N SER A 40 -22.63 32.65 -11.72
CA SER A 40 -22.71 31.26 -11.30
C SER A 40 -21.74 31.09 -10.13
N GLU A 41 -22.19 30.47 -9.03
CA GLU A 41 -21.30 30.04 -7.95
C GLU A 41 -20.44 28.88 -8.48
N SER A 42 -19.34 29.21 -9.14
CA SER A 42 -18.26 28.28 -9.45
C SER A 42 -17.40 28.12 -8.19
N GLY A 43 -17.21 26.87 -7.76
CA GLY A 43 -16.33 26.50 -6.65
C GLY A 43 -15.00 27.26 -6.72
N LYS A 44 -14.62 27.84 -5.58
CA LYS A 44 -13.31 28.47 -5.42
C LYS A 44 -12.26 27.43 -5.84
N LYS A 45 -11.53 27.70 -6.92
CA LYS A 45 -10.21 27.12 -7.11
C LYS A 45 -9.39 27.61 -5.92
N GLU A 46 -9.20 26.75 -4.94
CA GLU A 46 -8.14 26.98 -3.95
C GLU A 46 -6.84 27.12 -4.72
N GLU A 47 -6.20 28.28 -4.57
CA GLU A 47 -4.80 28.44 -4.95
C GLU A 47 -4.04 27.37 -4.19
N ILE A 48 -3.49 26.39 -4.91
CA ILE A 48 -2.66 25.34 -4.35
C ILE A 48 -1.40 26.02 -3.81
N LYS A 49 -1.40 26.34 -2.52
CA LYS A 49 -0.21 26.84 -1.84
C LYS A 49 0.73 25.66 -1.63
N VAL A 50 1.96 25.78 -2.12
CA VAL A 50 3.04 24.87 -1.76
C VAL A 50 3.26 25.02 -0.26
N THR A 51 2.97 24.00 0.54
CA THR A 51 3.38 23.97 1.94
C THR A 51 4.88 23.70 1.96
N THR A 52 5.67 24.78 2.01
CA THR A 52 7.10 24.69 2.30
C THR A 52 7.28 24.45 3.80
N LEU A 53 8.29 23.68 4.20
CA LEU A 53 8.59 23.42 5.61
C LEU A 53 8.61 24.68 6.48
N GLU A 54 9.18 25.80 5.98
CA GLU A 54 9.29 27.08 6.70
C GLU A 54 7.93 27.67 7.12
N ASN A 55 6.84 27.25 6.45
CA ASN A 55 5.49 27.71 6.67
C ASN A 55 4.54 26.59 7.15
N LEU A 56 5.04 25.36 7.38
CA LEU A 56 4.23 24.24 7.81
C LEU A 56 3.78 24.46 9.27
N THR A 57 2.48 24.56 9.48
CA THR A 57 1.87 24.65 10.82
C THR A 57 1.52 23.27 11.38
N ALA A 58 1.35 23.16 12.70
CA ALA A 58 0.88 21.91 13.33
C ALA A 58 -0.53 21.52 12.84
N ALA A 59 -1.45 22.48 12.70
CA ALA A 59 -2.74 22.25 12.06
C ALA A 59 -2.65 21.63 10.64
N GLU A 60 -1.72 22.11 9.79
CA GLU A 60 -1.52 21.58 8.43
C GLU A 60 -0.82 20.21 8.40
N TYR A 61 0.11 19.97 9.33
CA TYR A 61 0.84 18.71 9.42
C TYR A 61 -0.04 17.59 9.99
N TYR A 62 -0.69 17.83 11.12
CA TYR A 62 -1.50 16.82 11.80
C TYR A 62 -2.91 16.69 11.20
N LYS A 63 -3.45 17.73 10.55
CA LYS A 63 -4.81 17.75 9.94
C LYS A 63 -5.89 17.15 10.84
N ASN A 64 -5.87 17.51 12.14
CA ASN A 64 -6.77 16.96 13.16
C ASN A 64 -6.79 15.41 13.23
N GLY A 65 -5.68 14.78 12.85
CA GLY A 65 -5.50 13.33 12.80
C GLY A 65 -6.00 12.64 11.53
N TYR A 66 -6.62 13.32 10.56
CA TYR A 66 -7.14 12.68 9.34
C TYR A 66 -6.16 12.80 8.17
N THR A 67 -4.96 12.28 8.35
CA THR A 67 -3.90 12.27 7.34
C THR A 67 -2.86 11.21 7.65
N ALA A 68 -2.11 10.81 6.62
CA ALA A 68 -0.95 9.94 6.77
C ALA A 68 0.38 10.72 6.84
N ASN A 69 0.34 12.06 6.87
CA ASN A 69 1.53 12.92 6.86
C ASN A 69 2.48 12.65 8.03
N TYR A 70 1.96 12.17 9.15
CA TYR A 70 2.73 11.87 10.36
C TYR A 70 3.05 10.38 10.51
N VAL A 71 2.80 9.54 9.49
CA VAL A 71 3.11 8.11 9.56
C VAL A 71 4.55 7.89 9.09
N ALA A 72 5.29 7.09 9.83
CA ALA A 72 6.67 6.72 9.55
C ALA A 72 6.87 5.20 9.78
N GLY A 73 7.99 4.64 9.33
CA GLY A 73 8.27 3.22 9.54
C GLY A 73 9.70 2.82 9.17
N ILE A 74 10.10 1.67 9.70
CA ILE A 74 11.37 1.00 9.40
C ILE A 74 11.09 -0.49 9.16
N ASP A 75 11.80 -1.11 8.22
CA ASP A 75 11.74 -2.56 8.02
C ASP A 75 12.98 -3.31 8.53
N GLN A 76 12.93 -4.63 8.46
CA GLN A 76 14.01 -5.54 8.85
C GLN A 76 15.32 -5.37 8.04
N PHE A 77 15.29 -4.59 6.96
CA PHE A 77 16.46 -4.25 6.14
C PHE A 77 16.91 -2.80 6.36
N GLU A 78 16.42 -2.17 7.43
CA GLU A 78 16.73 -0.80 7.85
C GLU A 78 16.29 0.27 6.85
N ARG A 79 15.37 -0.06 5.93
CA ARG A 79 14.78 0.94 5.03
C ARG A 79 13.73 1.72 5.80
N THR A 80 13.83 3.04 5.73
CA THR A 80 12.96 3.95 6.47
C THR A 80 12.17 4.85 5.54
N PHE A 81 11.00 5.27 6.02
CA PHE A 81 10.34 6.48 5.57
C PHE A 81 9.86 7.26 6.79
N ASP A 82 9.84 8.59 6.67
CA ASP A 82 9.38 9.49 7.73
C ASP A 82 8.09 10.21 7.31
N GLY A 83 7.54 11.00 8.23
CA GLY A 83 6.47 11.93 7.93
C GLY A 83 6.87 12.95 6.85
N ASN A 84 5.86 13.62 6.29
CA ASN A 84 6.03 14.57 5.20
C ASN A 84 5.29 15.89 5.43
N ALA A 85 5.74 16.94 4.74
CA ALA A 85 5.17 18.28 4.79
C ALA A 85 3.95 18.45 3.85
N GLY A 86 3.32 17.35 3.42
CA GLY A 86 2.28 17.32 2.41
C GLY A 86 2.79 16.93 1.02
N GLU A 87 1.86 16.88 0.06
CA GLU A 87 2.14 16.49 -1.32
C GLU A 87 2.86 17.62 -2.10
N LYS A 88 3.69 17.25 -3.06
CA LYS A 88 4.26 18.15 -4.06
C LYS A 88 3.16 18.67 -4.98
N THR A 89 3.23 19.94 -5.33
CA THR A 89 2.14 20.64 -6.03
C THR A 89 2.54 21.22 -7.39
N ASP A 90 3.78 20.99 -7.83
CA ASP A 90 4.30 21.37 -9.15
C ASP A 90 3.55 20.67 -10.30
N LYS A 91 3.05 19.46 -10.04
CA LYS A 91 2.10 18.74 -10.90
C LYS A 91 1.36 17.68 -10.08
N GLN A 92 0.26 17.19 -10.65
CA GLN A 92 -0.46 16.06 -10.07
C GLN A 92 0.33 14.76 -10.26
N ARG A 93 0.37 13.94 -9.21
CA ARG A 93 1.02 12.63 -9.17
C ARG A 93 0.10 11.67 -8.44
N ASP A 94 -0.35 10.63 -9.15
CA ASP A 94 -1.18 9.59 -8.54
C ASP A 94 -0.47 8.24 -8.59
N VAL A 95 -0.72 7.41 -7.59
CA VAL A 95 -0.22 6.03 -7.51
C VAL A 95 -1.41 5.08 -7.44
N GLY A 96 -1.53 4.22 -8.45
CA GLY A 96 -2.48 3.12 -8.48
C GLY A 96 -1.82 1.80 -8.09
N ILE A 97 -2.58 0.86 -7.55
CA ILE A 97 -2.12 -0.50 -7.32
C ILE A 97 -3.15 -1.52 -7.79
N PHE A 98 -2.69 -2.57 -8.43
CA PHE A 98 -3.55 -3.69 -8.82
C PHE A 98 -3.96 -4.49 -7.59
N TYR A 99 -5.25 -4.82 -7.46
CA TYR A 99 -5.82 -5.44 -6.26
C TYR A 99 -6.68 -6.65 -6.64
N PHE A 100 -6.35 -7.82 -6.07
CA PHE A 100 -6.95 -9.10 -6.47
C PHE A 100 -8.06 -9.55 -5.52
N CYS A 101 -9.21 -9.88 -6.11
CA CYS A 101 -10.45 -10.25 -5.41
C CYS A 101 -10.71 -11.77 -5.40
N THR A 102 -9.71 -12.59 -5.72
CA THR A 102 -9.89 -13.98 -6.18
C THR A 102 -9.88 -15.03 -5.06
N LEU A 103 -9.30 -14.72 -3.89
CA LEU A 103 -9.07 -15.71 -2.85
C LEU A 103 -10.37 -16.27 -2.29
N GLY A 104 -10.52 -17.59 -2.39
CA GLY A 104 -11.71 -18.33 -1.99
C GLY A 104 -12.97 -18.09 -2.85
N GLN A 105 -12.81 -17.56 -4.07
CA GLN A 105 -13.92 -17.34 -5.00
C GLN A 105 -14.07 -18.44 -6.08
N HIS A 106 -13.13 -19.39 -6.12
CA HIS A 106 -13.05 -20.42 -7.19
C HIS A 106 -13.34 -21.85 -6.73
N GLY A 107 -13.85 -22.05 -5.51
CA GLY A 107 -14.37 -23.35 -5.05
C GLY A 107 -13.31 -24.42 -4.76
N GLY A 108 -12.05 -24.04 -4.54
CA GLY A 108 -10.99 -24.99 -4.17
C GLY A 108 -11.19 -25.60 -2.78
N GLU A 109 -10.57 -26.77 -2.57
CA GLU A 109 -10.78 -27.61 -1.39
C GLU A 109 -9.52 -27.76 -0.53
N LYS A 110 -8.35 -27.60 -1.14
CA LYS A 110 -7.05 -27.81 -0.48
C LYS A 110 -6.08 -26.66 -0.74
N ILE A 111 -5.51 -26.11 0.33
CA ILE A 111 -4.39 -25.17 0.22
C ILE A 111 -3.11 -25.93 -0.13
N VAL A 112 -2.34 -25.39 -1.06
CA VAL A 112 -0.98 -25.82 -1.38
C VAL A 112 -0.08 -24.59 -1.28
N ASN A 113 0.85 -24.57 -0.32
CA ASN A 113 1.91 -23.57 -0.28
C ASN A 113 3.04 -24.03 -1.20
N VAL A 114 3.19 -23.36 -2.34
CA VAL A 114 4.11 -23.76 -3.40
C VAL A 114 5.56 -23.52 -2.98
N THR A 115 5.88 -22.42 -2.30
CA THR A 115 7.25 -22.20 -1.80
C THR A 115 7.66 -23.31 -0.83
N GLU A 116 6.79 -23.69 0.12
CA GLU A 116 7.07 -24.79 1.05
C GLU A 116 7.20 -26.13 0.32
N LEU A 117 6.27 -26.46 -0.57
CA LEU A 117 6.30 -27.70 -1.35
C LEU A 117 7.61 -27.84 -2.14
N LEU A 118 8.10 -26.76 -2.74
CA LEU A 118 9.34 -26.77 -3.53
C LEU A 118 10.62 -26.95 -2.71
N THR A 119 10.56 -26.87 -1.38
CA THR A 119 11.70 -27.22 -0.51
C THR A 119 11.90 -28.74 -0.36
N GLN A 120 10.88 -29.52 -0.69
CA GLN A 120 10.92 -30.99 -0.61
C GLN A 120 11.73 -31.58 -1.78
N GLU A 121 12.40 -32.71 -1.55
CA GLU A 121 13.26 -33.38 -2.55
C GLU A 121 12.51 -33.68 -3.87
N ASN A 122 11.24 -34.10 -3.78
CA ASN A 122 10.35 -34.37 -4.91
C ASN A 122 9.34 -33.23 -5.17
N GLY A 123 9.51 -32.05 -4.57
CA GLY A 123 8.55 -30.95 -4.65
C GLY A 123 8.26 -30.49 -6.07
N LYS A 124 9.30 -30.40 -6.93
CA LYS A 124 9.14 -30.06 -8.36
C LYS A 124 8.34 -31.12 -9.12
N GLU A 125 8.57 -32.40 -8.84
CA GLU A 125 7.84 -33.52 -9.46
C GLU A 125 6.35 -33.48 -9.08
N LEU A 126 6.07 -33.27 -7.79
CA LEU A 126 4.70 -33.17 -7.29
C LEU A 126 3.98 -31.93 -7.85
N MET A 127 4.66 -30.80 -7.96
CA MET A 127 4.03 -29.56 -8.40
C MET A 127 3.84 -29.51 -9.92
N PHE A 128 4.85 -29.89 -10.72
CA PHE A 128 4.91 -29.58 -12.14
C PHE A 128 4.82 -30.79 -13.08
N TYR A 129 5.20 -31.99 -12.64
CA TYR A 129 5.31 -33.16 -13.54
C TYR A 129 4.29 -34.26 -13.25
N SER A 130 3.44 -34.09 -12.24
CA SER A 130 2.37 -35.04 -11.92
C SER A 130 1.08 -34.35 -11.47
N ASP A 131 -0.03 -35.06 -11.63
CA ASP A 131 -1.29 -34.76 -10.96
C ASP A 131 -1.46 -35.77 -9.81
N ASN A 132 -1.60 -35.27 -8.58
CA ASN A 132 -1.50 -36.07 -7.37
C ASN A 132 -2.25 -35.41 -6.21
N ASP A 133 -2.45 -36.13 -5.11
CA ASP A 133 -3.22 -35.65 -3.97
C ASP A 133 -2.55 -34.52 -3.18
N VAL A 134 -1.22 -34.34 -3.30
CA VAL A 134 -0.49 -33.24 -2.64
C VAL A 134 -0.78 -31.91 -3.34
N ALA A 135 -0.70 -31.90 -4.67
CA ALA A 135 -0.88 -30.73 -5.53
C ALA A 135 -1.94 -30.99 -6.64
N PRO A 136 -3.22 -31.22 -6.28
CA PRO A 136 -4.24 -31.67 -7.23
C PRO A 136 -4.67 -30.54 -8.16
N SER A 137 -4.57 -30.74 -9.48
CA SER A 137 -4.81 -29.70 -10.50
C SER A 137 -6.22 -29.09 -10.46
N GLY A 138 -7.24 -29.86 -10.10
CA GLY A 138 -8.65 -29.45 -10.13
C GLY A 138 -9.24 -28.92 -8.81
N SER A 139 -8.64 -29.24 -7.66
CA SER A 139 -9.15 -28.88 -6.33
C SER A 139 -8.14 -28.14 -5.45
N GLY A 140 -6.90 -28.00 -5.92
CA GLY A 140 -5.84 -27.25 -5.26
C GLY A 140 -6.01 -25.74 -5.41
N VAL A 141 -5.75 -25.01 -4.33
CA VAL A 141 -5.56 -23.56 -4.31
C VAL A 141 -4.09 -23.31 -4.04
N PHE A 142 -3.36 -22.95 -5.09
CA PHE A 142 -1.89 -22.87 -5.09
C PHE A 142 -1.44 -21.48 -4.68
N PHE A 143 -1.13 -21.33 -3.41
CA PHE A 143 -0.55 -20.13 -2.83
C PHE A 143 0.96 -20.12 -3.05
N TRP A 144 1.53 -19.04 -3.60
CA TRP A 144 2.99 -18.97 -3.75
C TRP A 144 3.70 -18.89 -2.38
N GLY A 145 3.05 -18.37 -1.34
CA GLY A 145 3.51 -18.29 0.04
C GLY A 145 2.33 -18.09 1.01
N GLU A 146 2.59 -17.88 2.30
CA GLU A 146 1.53 -17.65 3.29
C GLU A 146 1.35 -16.14 3.54
N PRO A 147 0.15 -15.56 3.30
CA PRO A 147 -0.15 -14.19 3.71
C PRO A 147 -0.06 -14.02 5.22
N LEU A 148 0.28 -12.82 5.70
CA LEU A 148 0.41 -12.55 7.14
C LEU A 148 -0.84 -12.96 7.94
N TRP A 149 -2.03 -12.73 7.39
CA TRP A 149 -3.30 -13.07 8.02
C TRP A 149 -3.84 -14.46 7.63
N GLY A 150 -2.95 -15.34 7.20
CA GLY A 150 -3.23 -16.70 6.74
C GLY A 150 -3.83 -16.76 5.34
N TYR A 151 -4.17 -17.95 4.87
CA TYR A 151 -4.86 -18.21 3.60
C TYR A 151 -6.31 -17.71 3.63
N TYR A 152 -6.52 -16.40 3.76
CA TYR A 152 -7.83 -15.79 3.97
C TYR A 152 -8.69 -15.78 2.70
N ASN A 153 -9.99 -15.56 2.87
CA ASN A 153 -10.92 -15.31 1.77
C ASN A 153 -10.93 -13.82 1.43
N SER A 154 -10.90 -13.44 0.16
CA SER A 154 -10.92 -12.01 -0.25
C SER A 154 -12.17 -11.27 0.23
N SER A 155 -13.24 -11.99 0.62
CA SER A 155 -14.45 -11.39 1.20
C SER A 155 -14.38 -11.19 2.73
N ASP A 156 -13.25 -11.46 3.38
CA ASP A 156 -13.02 -11.19 4.81
C ASP A 156 -12.95 -9.68 5.07
N SER A 157 -14.04 -9.09 5.57
CA SER A 157 -14.10 -7.65 5.87
C SER A 157 -13.07 -7.19 6.91
N TRP A 158 -12.58 -8.09 7.78
CA TRP A 158 -11.54 -7.75 8.75
C TRP A 158 -10.19 -7.50 8.05
N VAL A 159 -9.89 -8.29 7.01
CA VAL A 159 -8.70 -8.13 6.15
C VAL A 159 -8.88 -6.94 5.21
N ILE A 160 -10.05 -6.82 4.55
CA ILE A 160 -10.35 -5.68 3.66
C ILE A 160 -10.13 -4.34 4.36
N ARG A 161 -10.65 -4.15 5.58
CA ARG A 161 -10.47 -2.90 6.32
C ARG A 161 -8.99 -2.59 6.58
N ARG A 162 -8.18 -3.61 6.90
CA ARG A 162 -6.74 -3.45 7.14
C ARG A 162 -5.95 -3.14 5.87
N HIS A 163 -6.28 -3.78 4.75
CA HIS A 163 -5.71 -3.40 3.45
C HIS A 163 -6.00 -1.94 3.12
N LEU A 164 -7.25 -1.52 3.24
CA LEU A 164 -7.63 -0.14 2.95
C LEU A 164 -6.91 0.83 3.88
N ALA A 165 -6.79 0.53 5.18
CA ALA A 165 -6.02 1.33 6.13
C ALA A 165 -4.55 1.47 5.71
N LEU A 166 -3.85 0.34 5.49
CA LEU A 166 -2.44 0.32 5.11
C LEU A 166 -2.16 1.05 3.80
N LEU A 167 -3.01 0.85 2.78
CA LEU A 167 -2.85 1.49 1.48
C LEU A 167 -3.20 2.99 1.53
N THR A 168 -4.13 3.40 2.40
CA THR A 168 -4.40 4.82 2.70
C THR A 168 -3.17 5.46 3.36
N GLU A 169 -2.58 4.80 4.35
CA GLU A 169 -1.40 5.30 5.07
C GLU A 169 -0.13 5.32 4.20
N ALA A 170 -0.02 4.40 3.24
CA ALA A 170 1.06 4.40 2.24
C ALA A 170 0.92 5.52 1.18
N GLY A 171 -0.27 6.14 1.07
CA GLY A 171 -0.53 7.20 0.09
C GLY A 171 -0.97 6.71 -1.29
N VAL A 172 -1.54 5.50 -1.39
CA VAL A 172 -2.11 4.97 -2.63
C VAL A 172 -3.41 5.70 -2.98
N ASP A 173 -3.52 6.17 -4.21
CA ASP A 173 -4.65 6.99 -4.68
C ASP A 173 -5.80 6.15 -5.19
N PHE A 174 -5.53 4.99 -5.81
CA PHE A 174 -6.58 4.11 -6.32
C PHE A 174 -6.20 2.63 -6.38
N LEU A 175 -7.21 1.77 -6.20
CA LEU A 175 -7.15 0.33 -6.43
C LEU A 175 -7.72 0.01 -7.80
N VAL A 176 -7.05 -0.89 -8.51
CA VAL A 176 -7.50 -1.41 -9.80
C VAL A 176 -7.87 -2.88 -9.63
N PHE A 177 -9.16 -3.20 -9.70
CA PHE A 177 -9.64 -4.58 -9.60
C PHE A 177 -9.41 -5.34 -10.90
N ASP A 178 -8.76 -6.50 -10.77
CA ASP A 178 -8.62 -7.44 -11.89
C ASP A 178 -9.96 -8.10 -12.22
N THR A 179 -10.54 -7.70 -13.35
CA THR A 179 -11.68 -8.35 -13.97
C THR A 179 -11.39 -8.72 -15.43
N THR A 180 -10.11 -8.86 -15.77
CA THR A 180 -9.62 -9.08 -17.14
C THR A 180 -10.16 -10.37 -17.75
N ASN A 181 -10.52 -11.36 -16.92
CA ASN A 181 -11.11 -12.63 -17.33
C ASN A 181 -12.65 -12.66 -17.23
N ALA A 182 -13.29 -11.50 -17.16
CA ALA A 182 -14.75 -11.29 -17.12
C ALA A 182 -15.48 -11.75 -15.85
N VAL A 183 -14.75 -12.11 -14.79
CA VAL A 183 -15.32 -12.36 -13.46
C VAL A 183 -15.20 -11.07 -12.64
N THR A 184 -16.32 -10.55 -12.15
CA THR A 184 -16.37 -9.23 -11.47
C THR A 184 -16.26 -9.31 -9.95
N TYR A 185 -16.33 -10.51 -9.38
CA TYR A 185 -16.21 -10.75 -7.94
C TYR A 185 -17.16 -9.88 -7.10
N ASP A 186 -18.40 -9.71 -7.57
CA ASP A 186 -19.41 -8.79 -7.01
C ASP A 186 -19.57 -8.88 -5.48
N THR A 187 -19.48 -10.08 -4.90
CA THR A 187 -19.54 -10.29 -3.44
C THR A 187 -18.37 -9.62 -2.72
N VAL A 188 -17.15 -9.77 -3.23
CA VAL A 188 -15.93 -9.18 -2.66
C VAL A 188 -15.95 -7.67 -2.88
N VAL A 189 -16.17 -7.23 -4.12
CA VAL A 189 -16.15 -5.81 -4.48
C VAL A 189 -17.21 -5.02 -3.71
N SER A 190 -18.41 -5.55 -3.52
CA SER A 190 -19.43 -4.89 -2.70
C SER A 190 -19.00 -4.69 -1.24
N LYS A 191 -18.24 -5.64 -0.67
CA LYS A 191 -17.68 -5.48 0.69
C LYS A 191 -16.59 -4.42 0.73
N ILE A 192 -15.72 -4.35 -0.28
CA ILE A 192 -14.69 -3.31 -0.39
C ILE A 192 -15.35 -1.93 -0.49
N MET A 193 -16.33 -1.75 -1.40
CA MET A 193 -17.09 -0.50 -1.52
C MET A 193 -17.73 -0.07 -0.20
N ASN A 194 -18.35 -1.02 0.53
CA ASN A 194 -18.94 -0.73 1.83
C ASN A 194 -17.90 -0.29 2.88
N GLU A 195 -16.73 -0.91 2.92
CA GLU A 195 -15.65 -0.47 3.82
C GLU A 195 -15.11 0.91 3.40
N CYS A 196 -14.98 1.21 2.11
CA CYS A 196 -14.62 2.56 1.63
C CYS A 196 -15.62 3.62 2.10
N ILE A 197 -16.93 3.36 1.97
CA ILE A 197 -17.98 4.29 2.44
C ILE A 197 -17.88 4.52 3.95
N LYS A 198 -17.69 3.45 4.74
CA LYS A 198 -17.51 3.57 6.19
C LYS A 198 -16.30 4.44 6.52
N MET A 199 -15.15 4.18 5.90
CA MET A 199 -13.94 4.99 6.13
C MET A 199 -14.16 6.47 5.81
N ARG A 200 -14.88 6.79 4.73
CA ARG A 200 -15.26 8.17 4.39
C ARG A 200 -16.16 8.81 5.44
N ASN A 201 -17.14 8.08 5.95
CA ASN A 201 -17.99 8.55 7.05
C ASN A 201 -17.21 8.72 8.37
N GLU A 202 -16.12 7.97 8.53
CA GLU A 202 -15.19 8.05 9.65
C GLU A 202 -14.16 9.18 9.48
N GLY A 203 -14.16 9.91 8.36
CA GLY A 203 -13.29 11.06 8.09
C GLY A 203 -12.05 10.76 7.22
N TRP A 204 -11.87 9.50 6.80
CA TRP A 204 -10.72 9.06 6.00
C TRP A 204 -11.01 9.08 4.51
N THR A 205 -9.96 9.27 3.70
CA THR A 205 -10.05 9.17 2.23
C THR A 205 -9.33 7.90 1.76
N PRO A 206 -10.02 6.75 1.71
CA PRO A 206 -9.42 5.53 1.18
C PRO A 206 -9.19 5.63 -0.33
N PRO A 207 -8.31 4.79 -0.90
CA PRO A 207 -8.06 4.77 -2.34
C PRO A 207 -9.38 4.66 -3.14
N GLY A 208 -9.47 5.43 -4.24
CA GLY A 208 -10.58 5.32 -5.17
C GLY A 208 -10.56 3.97 -5.91
N LEU A 209 -11.70 3.55 -6.46
CA LEU A 209 -11.84 2.24 -7.09
C LEU A 209 -11.93 2.35 -8.61
N VAL A 210 -11.24 1.44 -9.30
CA VAL A 210 -11.19 1.32 -10.76
C VAL A 210 -11.34 -0.16 -11.13
N PHE A 211 -12.02 -0.45 -12.25
CA PHE A 211 -12.06 -1.79 -12.83
C PHE A 211 -11.20 -1.88 -14.07
N TYR A 212 -10.40 -2.94 -14.16
CA TYR A 212 -9.66 -3.31 -15.35
C TYR A 212 -10.31 -4.55 -15.98
N THR A 213 -10.80 -4.38 -17.20
CA THR A 213 -11.45 -5.41 -18.02
C THR A 213 -10.59 -5.75 -19.23
N ASN A 214 -10.77 -6.93 -19.82
CA ASN A 214 -10.12 -7.28 -21.10
C ASN A 214 -11.02 -8.21 -21.92
N ALA A 215 -11.23 -9.44 -21.46
CA ALA A 215 -12.17 -10.36 -22.07
C ALA A 215 -13.61 -9.88 -21.83
N TYR A 216 -14.41 -9.85 -22.90
CA TYR A 216 -15.81 -9.43 -22.86
C TYR A 216 -16.01 -8.06 -22.19
N SER A 217 -15.09 -7.10 -22.44
CA SER A 217 -15.07 -5.77 -21.84
C SER A 217 -16.43 -5.09 -21.95
N HIS A 218 -17.10 -5.13 -23.10
CA HIS A 218 -18.39 -4.45 -23.28
C HIS A 218 -19.48 -5.02 -22.37
N ARG A 219 -19.53 -6.35 -22.22
CA ARG A 219 -20.46 -7.04 -21.31
C ARG A 219 -20.16 -6.68 -19.86
N VAL A 220 -18.88 -6.73 -19.48
CA VAL A 220 -18.43 -6.47 -18.11
C VAL A 220 -18.67 -5.01 -17.73
N ILE A 221 -18.25 -4.06 -18.55
CA ILE A 221 -18.47 -2.62 -18.35
C ILE A 221 -19.96 -2.32 -18.23
N THR A 222 -20.82 -2.90 -19.08
CA THR A 222 -22.27 -2.72 -18.98
C THR A 222 -22.84 -3.25 -17.66
N HIS A 223 -22.38 -4.42 -17.20
CA HIS A 223 -22.75 -4.95 -15.89
C HIS A 223 -22.31 -4.02 -14.76
N LEU A 224 -21.03 -3.63 -14.74
CA LEU A 224 -20.46 -2.75 -13.71
C LEU A 224 -21.15 -1.39 -13.67
N TYR A 225 -21.46 -0.82 -14.83
CA TYR A 225 -22.20 0.43 -14.93
C TYR A 225 -23.58 0.33 -14.26
N ASN A 226 -24.33 -0.71 -14.63
CA ASN A 226 -25.68 -0.92 -14.12
C ASN A 226 -25.72 -1.32 -12.65
N SER A 227 -24.76 -2.13 -12.21
CA SER A 227 -24.70 -2.69 -10.88
C SER A 227 -24.11 -1.72 -9.87
N TYR A 228 -23.19 -0.85 -10.29
CA TYR A 228 -22.41 -0.03 -9.36
C TYR A 228 -22.29 1.43 -9.80
N TYR A 229 -21.66 1.72 -10.94
CA TYR A 229 -21.26 3.10 -11.23
C TYR A 229 -22.42 4.09 -11.29
N LYS A 230 -23.56 3.72 -11.91
CA LYS A 230 -24.72 4.63 -12.03
C LYS A 230 -25.43 4.92 -10.70
N LYS A 231 -25.05 4.25 -9.60
CA LYS A 231 -25.65 4.47 -8.29
C LYS A 231 -25.02 5.70 -7.66
N GLU A 232 -25.82 6.76 -7.49
CA GLU A 232 -25.41 8.00 -6.85
C GLU A 232 -24.77 7.78 -5.46
N SER A 233 -25.25 6.77 -4.71
CA SER A 233 -24.71 6.41 -3.39
C SER A 233 -23.26 5.90 -3.43
N LEU A 234 -22.72 5.59 -4.61
CA LEU A 234 -21.36 5.08 -4.80
C LEU A 234 -20.45 6.08 -5.52
N LYS A 235 -20.93 7.28 -5.87
CA LYS A 235 -20.15 8.22 -6.70
C LYS A 235 -18.79 8.60 -6.10
N ASP A 236 -18.69 8.61 -4.77
CA ASP A 236 -17.51 9.05 -4.04
C ASP A 236 -16.49 7.92 -3.83
N VAL A 237 -16.83 6.65 -4.14
CA VAL A 237 -15.85 5.55 -4.04
C VAL A 237 -14.99 5.41 -5.29
N TRP A 238 -15.36 6.03 -6.41
CA TRP A 238 -14.63 5.91 -7.67
C TRP A 238 -13.41 6.81 -7.71
N TYR A 239 -12.35 6.34 -8.37
CA TYR A 239 -11.27 7.22 -8.78
C TYR A 239 -11.65 7.95 -10.08
N TYR A 240 -11.41 9.26 -10.12
CA TYR A 240 -11.74 10.11 -11.26
C TYR A 240 -10.45 10.50 -11.99
N LEU A 241 -10.43 10.23 -13.29
CA LEU A 241 -9.40 10.72 -14.21
C LEU A 241 -10.05 11.72 -15.17
N ASP A 242 -9.47 12.90 -15.33
CA ASP A 242 -9.97 13.95 -16.22
C ASP A 242 -11.45 14.32 -15.98
N GLY A 243 -11.88 14.28 -14.71
CA GLY A 243 -13.22 14.69 -14.27
C GLY A 243 -14.31 13.63 -14.38
N LYS A 244 -14.00 12.40 -14.81
CA LYS A 244 -14.96 11.27 -14.85
C LYS A 244 -14.38 10.01 -14.21
N PRO A 245 -15.21 9.06 -13.74
CA PRO A 245 -14.73 7.78 -13.24
C PRO A 245 -13.88 7.06 -14.29
N LEU A 246 -12.73 6.52 -13.87
CA LEU A 246 -11.86 5.74 -14.74
C LEU A 246 -12.39 4.30 -14.89
N ILE A 247 -12.38 3.79 -16.11
CA ILE A 247 -12.52 2.36 -16.41
C ILE A 247 -11.51 1.96 -17.48
N ILE A 248 -10.94 0.76 -17.35
CA ILE A 248 -9.91 0.25 -18.27
C ILE A 248 -10.48 -0.96 -19.00
N GLY A 249 -10.34 -1.02 -20.33
CA GLY A 249 -10.90 -2.12 -21.11
C GLY A 249 -10.75 -1.99 -22.62
N ASN A 250 -11.19 -3.02 -23.35
CA ASN A 250 -11.33 -2.92 -24.80
C ASN A 250 -12.56 -2.05 -25.14
N ILE A 251 -12.34 -0.81 -25.58
CA ILE A 251 -13.41 0.20 -25.76
C ILE A 251 -14.18 0.05 -27.08
N SER A 252 -13.49 -0.39 -28.15
CA SER A 252 -14.12 -0.55 -29.47
C SER A 252 -14.71 -1.94 -29.62
N ALA A 253 -15.87 -2.05 -30.27
CA ALA A 253 -16.48 -3.35 -30.55
C ALA A 253 -15.54 -4.27 -31.35
N ALA A 254 -14.69 -3.70 -32.20
CA ALA A 254 -13.68 -4.45 -32.94
C ALA A 254 -12.58 -5.03 -32.02
N ALA A 255 -12.12 -4.30 -31.01
CA ALA A 255 -11.12 -4.77 -30.04
C ALA A 255 -11.72 -5.83 -29.11
N ASP A 256 -12.89 -5.56 -28.55
CA ASP A 256 -13.62 -6.50 -27.69
C ASP A 256 -13.94 -7.81 -28.44
N GLN A 257 -14.41 -7.71 -29.68
CA GLN A 257 -14.63 -8.86 -30.55
C GLN A 257 -13.34 -9.62 -30.85
N ARG A 258 -12.19 -8.94 -31.00
CA ARG A 258 -10.88 -9.60 -31.26
C ARG A 258 -10.42 -10.43 -30.07
N GLU A 259 -10.49 -9.88 -28.87
CA GLU A 259 -10.02 -10.56 -27.67
C GLU A 259 -10.79 -11.86 -27.39
N VAL A 260 -12.10 -11.85 -27.60
CA VAL A 260 -12.94 -13.00 -27.27
C VAL A 260 -13.01 -14.09 -28.34
N ARG A 261 -12.44 -13.91 -29.55
CA ARG A 261 -12.60 -14.89 -30.66
C ARG A 261 -12.09 -16.28 -30.32
N SER A 262 -11.01 -16.36 -29.53
CA SER A 262 -10.42 -17.62 -29.09
C SER A 262 -11.27 -18.32 -28.02
N ARG A 263 -12.06 -17.55 -27.27
CA ARG A 263 -12.88 -18.01 -26.14
C ARG A 263 -14.29 -18.41 -26.57
N GLU A 264 -14.92 -17.60 -27.44
CA GLU A 264 -16.30 -17.81 -27.88
C GLU A 264 -16.52 -17.29 -29.30
N LYS A 265 -16.62 -18.22 -30.26
CA LYS A 265 -16.73 -17.91 -31.69
C LYS A 265 -18.01 -17.18 -32.08
N ASN A 266 -19.10 -17.37 -31.32
CA ASN A 266 -20.42 -16.83 -31.63
C ASN A 266 -20.73 -15.53 -30.88
N TYR A 267 -19.81 -15.04 -30.05
CA TYR A 267 -19.96 -13.74 -29.41
C TYR A 267 -19.94 -12.65 -30.49
N VAL A 268 -20.89 -11.72 -30.41
CA VAL A 268 -20.96 -10.54 -31.28
C VAL A 268 -20.89 -9.31 -30.38
N SER A 269 -19.79 -8.58 -30.48
CA SER A 269 -19.64 -7.29 -29.80
C SER A 269 -20.43 -6.22 -30.53
N SER A 270 -21.16 -5.40 -29.77
CA SER A 270 -21.82 -4.19 -30.25
C SER A 270 -21.24 -2.98 -29.53
N GLU A 271 -21.31 -1.80 -30.14
CA GLU A 271 -20.88 -0.56 -29.50
C GLU A 271 -21.56 -0.36 -28.13
N LEU A 272 -20.81 0.22 -27.19
CA LEU A 272 -21.37 0.62 -25.89
C LEU A 272 -22.39 1.75 -26.09
N PRO A 273 -23.48 1.80 -25.31
CA PRO A 273 -24.42 2.92 -25.35
C PRO A 273 -23.75 4.28 -25.04
N ASP A 274 -24.23 5.35 -25.68
CA ASP A 274 -23.73 6.73 -25.47
C ASP A 274 -23.74 7.14 -23.99
N GLU A 275 -24.73 6.66 -23.21
CA GLU A 275 -24.79 6.91 -21.77
C GLU A 275 -23.53 6.41 -21.04
N ILE A 276 -23.07 5.19 -21.37
CA ILE A 276 -21.87 4.58 -20.80
C ILE A 276 -20.62 5.28 -21.36
N LEU A 277 -20.57 5.52 -22.67
CA LEU A 277 -19.43 6.19 -23.32
C LEU A 277 -19.20 7.60 -22.76
N ASN A 278 -20.26 8.31 -22.40
CA ASN A 278 -20.17 9.65 -21.83
C ASN A 278 -19.91 9.65 -20.33
N TYR A 279 -20.14 8.54 -19.62
CA TYR A 279 -19.98 8.45 -18.17
C TYR A 279 -18.51 8.33 -17.75
N PHE A 280 -17.70 7.57 -18.47
CA PHE A 280 -16.34 7.25 -18.06
C PHE A 280 -15.26 8.08 -18.76
N THR A 281 -14.11 8.19 -18.09
CA THR A 281 -12.82 8.31 -18.78
C THR A 281 -12.32 6.90 -19.05
N PHE A 282 -12.06 6.59 -20.33
CA PHE A 282 -11.62 5.26 -20.73
C PHE A 282 -10.12 5.21 -21.03
N ARG A 283 -9.47 4.15 -20.58
CA ARG A 283 -8.17 3.71 -21.09
C ARG A 283 -8.29 2.32 -21.71
N ASN A 284 -7.50 2.05 -22.74
CA ASN A 284 -7.44 0.73 -23.35
C ASN A 284 -6.67 -0.24 -22.45
N SER A 285 -7.15 -1.47 -22.35
CA SER A 285 -6.30 -2.55 -21.84
C SER A 285 -5.09 -2.70 -22.76
N GLN A 286 -3.88 -2.79 -22.20
CA GLN A 286 -2.67 -3.00 -22.99
C GLN A 286 -1.83 -4.14 -22.40
N TRP A 287 -1.66 -5.22 -23.17
CA TRP A 287 -0.76 -6.32 -22.81
C TRP A 287 0.71 -5.94 -23.10
N PRO A 288 1.68 -6.48 -22.34
CA PRO A 288 3.10 -6.15 -22.49
C PRO A 288 3.71 -6.62 -23.83
N SER A 289 3.01 -7.50 -24.56
CA SER A 289 3.41 -8.00 -25.87
C SER A 289 2.78 -7.22 -27.04
N GLU A 290 1.86 -6.30 -26.75
CA GLU A 290 1.18 -5.51 -27.77
C GLU A 290 2.01 -4.29 -28.18
N ALA A 291 1.71 -3.76 -29.37
CA ALA A 291 2.27 -2.50 -29.79
C ALA A 291 1.80 -1.36 -28.87
N TYR A 292 2.62 -0.32 -28.74
CA TYR A 292 2.27 0.88 -27.99
C TYR A 292 0.90 1.44 -28.43
N ASP A 293 0.04 1.69 -27.45
CA ASP A 293 -1.24 2.38 -27.59
C ASP A 293 -1.20 3.69 -26.78
N GLU A 294 -1.43 4.82 -27.46
CA GLU A 294 -1.44 6.14 -26.82
C GLU A 294 -2.53 6.26 -25.73
N ASN A 295 -3.62 5.51 -25.87
CA ASN A 295 -4.68 5.44 -24.86
C ASN A 295 -4.58 4.20 -23.96
N GLY A 296 -3.52 3.40 -24.09
CA GLY A 296 -3.31 2.19 -23.33
C GLY A 296 -2.97 2.43 -21.86
N PHE A 297 -3.35 1.49 -21.01
CA PHE A 297 -2.96 1.42 -19.60
C PHE A 297 -2.17 0.12 -19.40
N PRO A 298 -0.83 0.15 -19.41
CA PRO A 298 -0.02 -1.05 -19.20
C PRO A 298 -0.17 -1.52 -17.76
N TRP A 299 -0.53 -2.79 -17.58
CA TRP A 299 -0.62 -3.39 -16.26
C TRP A 299 0.72 -3.98 -15.78
N ILE A 300 1.66 -4.23 -16.70
CA ILE A 300 3.04 -4.67 -16.45
C ILE A 300 3.93 -4.36 -17.65
N GLU A 301 5.26 -4.36 -17.43
CA GLU A 301 6.26 -4.19 -18.49
C GLU A 301 7.19 -5.41 -18.63
N TRP A 302 7.44 -5.80 -19.89
CA TRP A 302 8.41 -6.85 -20.28
C TRP A 302 9.69 -6.26 -20.90
N SER A 303 9.92 -4.97 -20.66
CA SER A 303 11.13 -4.25 -21.05
C SER A 303 11.70 -3.50 -19.84
N TYR A 304 13.03 -3.34 -19.78
CA TYR A 304 13.71 -2.58 -18.74
C TYR A 304 14.81 -1.69 -19.35
N PRO A 305 14.88 -0.38 -19.02
CA PRO A 305 13.92 0.38 -18.19
C PRO A 305 12.49 0.37 -18.75
N ALA A 306 11.50 0.44 -17.87
CA ALA A 306 10.09 0.50 -18.24
C ALA A 306 9.80 1.81 -19.03
N PRO A 307 9.12 1.76 -20.18
CA PRO A 307 8.71 2.96 -20.91
C PRO A 307 7.59 3.72 -20.19
N VAL A 308 7.49 5.03 -20.46
CA VAL A 308 6.33 5.84 -20.03
C VAL A 308 5.23 5.77 -21.09
N HIS A 309 4.07 5.24 -20.73
CA HIS A 309 2.87 5.14 -21.55
C HIS A 309 1.96 6.34 -21.32
N ASN A 310 2.16 7.42 -22.10
CA ASN A 310 1.34 8.63 -22.02
C ASN A 310 1.13 9.14 -20.57
N GLY A 311 2.24 9.26 -19.84
CA GLY A 311 2.24 9.68 -18.45
C GLY A 311 1.93 8.59 -17.43
N ILE A 312 1.86 7.31 -17.83
CA ILE A 312 1.73 6.14 -16.94
C ILE A 312 3.01 5.32 -16.97
N ILE A 313 3.52 4.86 -15.83
CA ILE A 313 4.59 3.84 -15.78
C ILE A 313 4.18 2.69 -14.86
N SER A 314 4.42 1.45 -15.28
CA SER A 314 4.23 0.29 -14.40
C SER A 314 5.49 0.05 -13.55
N VAL A 315 5.28 -0.24 -12.26
CA VAL A 315 6.34 -0.57 -11.29
C VAL A 315 6.07 -1.95 -10.73
N SER A 316 7.05 -2.84 -10.81
CA SER A 316 6.84 -4.28 -10.62
C SER A 316 7.76 -4.85 -9.54
N VAL A 317 7.16 -5.62 -8.63
CA VAL A 317 7.89 -6.46 -7.67
C VAL A 317 8.61 -7.61 -8.36
N ALA A 318 7.97 -8.18 -9.38
CA ALA A 318 8.52 -9.16 -10.32
C ALA A 318 7.83 -8.99 -11.68
N SER A 319 8.45 -9.45 -12.76
CA SER A 319 7.90 -9.44 -14.11
C SER A 319 8.24 -10.72 -14.88
N HIS A 320 7.42 -11.08 -15.87
CA HIS A 320 7.49 -12.37 -16.56
C HIS A 320 7.62 -12.26 -18.10
N PRO A 321 8.69 -11.66 -18.64
CA PRO A 321 8.91 -11.59 -20.10
C PRO A 321 9.01 -12.95 -20.81
N ALA A 322 9.13 -14.06 -20.08
CA ALA A 322 9.09 -15.43 -20.57
C ALA A 322 7.94 -16.20 -19.90
N LEU A 323 6.81 -16.36 -20.61
CA LEU A 323 5.66 -17.09 -20.10
C LEU A 323 5.82 -18.62 -20.24
N PRO A 324 5.33 -19.41 -19.27
CA PRO A 324 4.79 -19.04 -17.96
C PRO A 324 5.89 -18.77 -16.90
N MET A 325 5.54 -18.01 -15.85
CA MET A 325 6.45 -17.64 -14.76
C MET A 325 7.15 -18.84 -14.12
N SER A 326 6.43 -19.95 -13.92
CA SER A 326 6.98 -21.21 -13.39
C SER A 326 8.10 -21.86 -14.21
N PHE A 327 8.26 -21.52 -15.51
CA PHE A 327 9.37 -22.06 -16.31
C PHE A 327 10.74 -21.57 -15.86
N SER A 328 10.80 -20.48 -15.08
CA SER A 328 12.02 -20.10 -14.38
C SER A 328 12.48 -21.14 -13.35
N VAL A 329 11.55 -21.93 -12.81
CA VAL A 329 11.85 -22.99 -11.82
C VAL A 329 12.12 -24.34 -12.49
N THR A 330 11.41 -24.66 -13.56
CA THR A 330 11.48 -25.98 -14.24
C THR A 330 12.49 -26.03 -15.38
N ARG A 331 12.64 -24.93 -16.13
CA ARG A 331 13.43 -24.86 -17.39
C ARG A 331 14.57 -23.83 -17.35
N GLY A 332 14.54 -22.92 -16.38
CA GLY A 332 15.52 -21.84 -16.25
C GLY A 332 15.23 -20.63 -17.14
N ASP A 333 13.96 -20.42 -17.50
CA ASP A 333 13.52 -19.23 -18.24
C ASP A 333 13.83 -17.95 -17.45
N LYS A 334 14.13 -16.87 -18.16
CA LYS A 334 14.63 -15.62 -17.57
C LYS A 334 13.52 -14.62 -17.29
N ASN A 335 12.60 -14.98 -16.41
CA ASN A 335 11.73 -14.00 -15.78
C ASN A 335 12.49 -13.19 -14.73
N TRP A 336 11.99 -11.99 -14.43
CA TRP A 336 12.60 -11.05 -13.50
C TRP A 336 11.89 -11.19 -12.16
N GLY A 337 12.45 -12.01 -11.27
CA GLY A 337 11.92 -12.19 -9.92
C GLY A 337 12.19 -11.00 -9.01
N ARG A 338 11.77 -11.11 -7.75
CA ARG A 338 12.02 -10.11 -6.70
C ARG A 338 13.51 -9.82 -6.52
N GLY A 339 14.32 -10.88 -6.61
CA GLY A 339 15.77 -10.86 -6.57
C GLY A 339 16.44 -10.51 -7.91
N TRP A 340 15.72 -10.08 -8.94
CA TRP A 340 16.33 -9.76 -10.23
C TRP A 340 17.24 -8.53 -10.14
N ASN A 341 18.51 -8.74 -10.48
CA ASN A 341 19.51 -7.69 -10.58
C ASN A 341 19.59 -7.20 -12.04
N VAL A 342 19.13 -5.98 -12.28
CA VAL A 342 19.07 -5.36 -13.62
C VAL A 342 20.45 -5.15 -14.27
N ASN A 343 21.52 -5.06 -13.46
CA ASN A 343 22.89 -4.87 -13.94
C ASN A 343 23.53 -6.18 -14.39
N THR A 344 23.41 -7.23 -13.57
CA THR A 344 23.98 -8.56 -13.87
C THR A 344 23.08 -9.39 -14.78
N LYS A 345 21.79 -9.03 -14.87
CA LYS A 345 20.74 -9.74 -15.61
C LYS A 345 20.57 -11.18 -15.11
N GLN A 346 20.56 -11.34 -13.79
CA GLN A 346 20.37 -12.61 -13.10
C GLN A 346 19.39 -12.44 -11.95
N ASN A 347 18.65 -13.49 -11.65
CA ASN A 347 17.94 -13.60 -10.38
C ASN A 347 18.94 -13.98 -9.29
N GLU A 348 18.89 -13.27 -8.16
CA GLU A 348 19.66 -13.54 -6.95
C GLU A 348 18.65 -13.94 -5.86
N PRO A 349 18.31 -15.24 -5.71
CA PRO A 349 17.18 -15.66 -4.87
C PRO A 349 17.35 -15.31 -3.38
N ASP A 350 18.58 -15.22 -2.88
CA ASP A 350 18.84 -14.78 -1.50
C ASP A 350 18.42 -13.31 -1.27
N LYS A 351 18.29 -12.54 -2.35
CA LYS A 351 17.81 -11.14 -2.37
C LYS A 351 16.32 -11.01 -2.65
N ALA A 352 15.59 -12.13 -2.80
CA ALA A 352 14.15 -12.14 -2.99
C ALA A 352 13.40 -11.42 -1.85
N TYR A 353 13.95 -11.48 -0.63
CA TYR A 353 13.39 -10.84 0.54
C TYR A 353 13.55 -9.31 0.54
N GLU A 354 14.60 -8.80 -0.12
CA GLU A 354 14.98 -7.38 -0.10
C GLU A 354 14.25 -6.56 -1.19
N GLY A 355 13.72 -7.19 -2.24
CA GLY A 355 12.96 -6.49 -3.28
C GLY A 355 13.82 -5.56 -4.15
N GLN A 356 15.01 -6.00 -4.54
CA GLN A 356 15.91 -5.19 -5.37
C GLN A 356 15.32 -4.84 -6.74
N PHE A 357 14.57 -5.75 -7.38
CA PHE A 357 13.92 -5.45 -8.66
C PHE A 357 12.79 -4.43 -8.50
N PHE A 358 12.06 -4.50 -7.38
CA PHE A 358 11.04 -3.50 -7.05
C PHE A 358 11.66 -2.12 -6.91
N GLN A 359 12.82 -2.01 -6.22
CA GLN A 359 13.54 -0.74 -6.14
C GLN A 359 13.99 -0.26 -7.52
N ALA A 360 14.57 -1.15 -8.34
CA ALA A 360 15.08 -0.79 -9.66
C ALA A 360 13.99 -0.29 -10.62
N THR A 361 12.74 -0.73 -10.46
CA THR A 361 11.60 -0.22 -11.24
C THR A 361 11.05 1.09 -10.66
N TRP A 362 11.05 1.26 -9.34
CA TRP A 362 10.77 2.55 -8.70
C TRP A 362 11.78 3.64 -9.07
N ASP A 363 13.07 3.32 -9.13
CA ASP A 363 14.11 4.28 -9.48
C ASP A 363 13.91 4.87 -10.89
N VAL A 364 13.41 4.04 -11.82
CA VAL A 364 13.00 4.50 -13.16
C VAL A 364 11.79 5.43 -13.04
N ALA A 365 10.75 5.05 -12.31
CA ALA A 365 9.56 5.87 -12.12
C ALA A 365 9.87 7.24 -11.45
N LEU A 366 10.77 7.26 -10.46
CA LEU A 366 11.21 8.49 -9.80
C LEU A 366 12.02 9.39 -10.74
N THR A 367 12.79 8.81 -11.66
CA THR A 367 13.58 9.54 -12.66
C THR A 367 12.68 10.12 -13.75
N GLU A 368 11.73 9.33 -14.26
CA GLU A 368 10.82 9.73 -15.34
C GLU A 368 9.71 10.67 -14.84
N ASP A 369 9.38 10.59 -13.55
CA ASP A 369 8.39 11.43 -12.87
C ASP A 369 7.07 11.52 -13.67
N PRO A 370 6.36 10.40 -13.87
CA PRO A 370 5.15 10.36 -14.70
C PRO A 370 3.98 11.10 -14.03
N ARG A 371 2.79 11.05 -14.64
CA ARG A 371 1.54 11.52 -14.01
C ARG A 371 0.95 10.42 -13.13
N ILE A 372 1.07 9.16 -13.53
CA ILE A 372 0.58 7.98 -12.81
C ILE A 372 1.72 6.95 -12.69
N VAL A 373 1.95 6.48 -11.47
CA VAL A 373 2.69 5.23 -11.23
C VAL A 373 1.68 4.13 -10.96
N PHE A 374 1.86 2.96 -11.59
CA PHE A 374 0.98 1.82 -11.42
C PHE A 374 1.73 0.59 -10.89
N VAL A 375 1.46 0.22 -9.64
CA VAL A 375 2.11 -0.91 -8.95
C VAL A 375 1.38 -2.21 -9.29
N THR A 376 2.13 -3.23 -9.70
CA THR A 376 1.55 -4.41 -10.38
C THR A 376 0.80 -5.41 -9.50
N GLY A 377 0.84 -5.31 -8.16
CA GLY A 377 0.08 -6.26 -7.36
C GLY A 377 0.06 -6.02 -5.85
N TRP A 378 -1.13 -6.19 -5.30
CA TRP A 378 -1.43 -6.38 -3.89
C TRP A 378 -2.43 -7.53 -3.74
N ASN A 379 -2.11 -8.50 -2.87
CA ASN A 379 -2.91 -9.69 -2.58
C ASN A 379 -3.05 -10.66 -3.77
N GLU A 380 -2.05 -10.73 -4.65
CA GLU A 380 -1.95 -11.75 -5.69
C GLU A 380 -1.27 -13.02 -5.15
N TRP A 381 -1.94 -13.78 -4.28
CA TRP A 381 -1.31 -14.95 -3.65
C TRP A 381 -1.39 -16.23 -4.45
N THR A 382 -2.33 -16.34 -5.39
CA THR A 382 -2.66 -17.62 -6.04
C THR A 382 -2.62 -17.53 -7.55
N ALA A 383 -2.14 -18.58 -8.21
CA ALA A 383 -2.38 -18.82 -9.63
C ALA A 383 -2.94 -20.23 -9.86
N GLY A 384 -3.61 -20.43 -11.00
CA GLY A 384 -4.05 -21.76 -11.41
C GLY A 384 -2.87 -22.65 -11.80
N LYS A 385 -3.01 -23.96 -11.55
CA LYS A 385 -2.14 -25.02 -12.08
C LYS A 385 -2.73 -25.51 -13.40
N MET A 386 -2.07 -25.24 -14.52
CA MET A 386 -2.59 -25.53 -15.87
C MET A 386 -1.54 -26.22 -16.74
N GLN A 387 -1.95 -27.03 -17.71
CA GLN A 387 -1.04 -27.66 -18.66
C GLN A 387 -0.46 -26.63 -19.64
N TYR A 388 0.86 -26.56 -19.72
CA TYR A 388 1.61 -25.73 -20.67
C TYR A 388 2.81 -26.52 -21.20
N ASP A 389 2.87 -26.71 -22.53
CA ASP A 389 3.99 -27.38 -23.22
C ASP A 389 4.46 -28.69 -22.55
N GLY A 390 3.50 -29.54 -22.17
CA GLY A 390 3.75 -30.88 -21.62
C GLY A 390 4.01 -30.96 -20.11
N GLU A 391 3.97 -29.85 -19.38
CA GLU A 391 4.07 -29.83 -17.91
C GLU A 391 2.95 -29.00 -17.28
N TRP A 392 2.68 -29.23 -15.99
CA TRP A 392 1.85 -28.31 -15.22
C TRP A 392 2.64 -27.05 -14.93
N ALA A 393 2.01 -25.90 -15.09
CA ALA A 393 2.62 -24.59 -14.97
C ALA A 393 1.71 -23.63 -14.20
N MET A 394 2.36 -22.62 -13.62
CA MET A 394 1.73 -21.42 -13.08
C MET A 394 2.18 -20.21 -13.90
N VAL A 395 1.21 -19.46 -14.43
CA VAL A 395 1.42 -18.46 -15.48
C VAL A 395 1.97 -17.15 -14.93
N ASP A 396 1.27 -16.53 -13.97
CA ASP A 396 1.58 -15.16 -13.53
C ASP A 396 2.54 -15.09 -12.35
N LEU A 397 2.52 -16.12 -11.49
CA LEU A 397 3.31 -16.24 -10.27
C LEU A 397 3.54 -17.71 -9.92
N CYS A 398 4.53 -18.01 -9.08
CA CYS A 398 4.91 -19.39 -8.77
C CYS A 398 5.37 -19.60 -7.32
N ASN A 399 6.34 -18.82 -6.85
CA ASN A 399 6.94 -18.94 -5.52
C ASN A 399 7.38 -17.56 -5.04
N MET A 400 8.08 -17.47 -3.90
CA MET A 400 8.53 -16.19 -3.34
C MET A 400 9.38 -15.37 -4.32
N GLU A 401 10.35 -15.96 -5.01
CA GLU A 401 11.17 -15.23 -5.99
C GLU A 401 10.32 -14.75 -7.19
N PHE A 402 9.40 -15.60 -7.64
CA PHE A 402 8.62 -15.38 -8.85
C PHE A 402 7.15 -15.08 -8.52
N SER A 403 6.89 -14.01 -7.77
CA SER A 403 5.55 -13.45 -7.55
C SER A 403 5.62 -11.93 -7.44
N ARG A 404 4.53 -11.25 -7.78
CA ARG A 404 4.50 -9.77 -7.90
C ARG A 404 3.83 -9.05 -6.75
N ASP A 405 3.49 -9.80 -5.71
CA ASP A 405 2.67 -9.33 -4.62
C ASP A 405 3.47 -8.45 -3.63
N ALA A 406 2.98 -7.26 -3.33
CA ALA A 406 3.56 -6.38 -2.32
C ALA A 406 2.95 -6.57 -0.91
N GLU A 407 1.92 -7.41 -0.74
CA GLU A 407 1.30 -7.67 0.57
C GLU A 407 2.27 -8.36 1.54
N MET A 408 2.06 -8.10 2.83
CA MET A 408 2.78 -8.70 3.95
C MET A 408 2.65 -10.24 3.99
N MET A 409 3.79 -10.89 4.18
CA MET A 409 3.93 -12.34 4.27
C MET A 409 4.07 -12.78 5.73
N LYS A 410 3.52 -13.95 6.05
CA LYS A 410 3.82 -14.62 7.32
C LYS A 410 5.19 -15.28 7.22
N GLY A 411 6.14 -14.78 8.00
CA GLY A 411 7.54 -15.14 7.84
C GLY A 411 8.10 -14.69 6.50
N GLY A 412 9.36 -15.00 6.25
CA GLY A 412 10.03 -14.58 5.03
C GLY A 412 10.32 -13.07 5.00
N TYR A 413 9.72 -12.34 4.06
CA TYR A 413 10.00 -10.90 3.91
C TYR A 413 9.14 -10.02 4.83
N ASN A 414 8.24 -10.63 5.62
CA ASN A 414 7.34 -9.91 6.51
C ASN A 414 6.57 -8.83 5.72
N ASP A 415 6.69 -7.56 6.08
CA ASP A 415 6.08 -6.37 5.47
C ASP A 415 7.11 -5.46 4.79
N ALA A 416 8.30 -5.99 4.49
CA ALA A 416 9.38 -5.24 3.84
C ALA A 416 8.94 -4.59 2.51
N PHE A 417 8.12 -5.27 1.70
CA PHE A 417 7.61 -4.73 0.43
C PHE A 417 6.54 -3.63 0.64
N TYR A 418 5.78 -3.68 1.74
CA TYR A 418 4.87 -2.61 2.13
C TYR A 418 5.64 -1.35 2.54
N ILE A 419 6.69 -1.50 3.36
CA ILE A 419 7.54 -0.37 3.76
C ILE A 419 8.26 0.22 2.53
N GLN A 420 8.75 -0.62 1.63
CA GLN A 420 9.36 -0.17 0.37
C GLN A 420 8.36 0.57 -0.54
N LEU A 421 7.10 0.10 -0.60
CA LEU A 421 6.02 0.78 -1.31
C LEU A 421 5.76 2.18 -0.73
N ALA A 422 5.52 2.27 0.58
CA ALA A 422 5.28 3.53 1.27
C ALA A 422 6.47 4.50 1.08
N GLN A 423 7.71 4.01 1.28
CA GLN A 423 8.91 4.81 1.10
C GLN A 423 9.02 5.44 -0.30
N ASN A 424 8.79 4.66 -1.35
CA ASN A 424 8.90 5.17 -2.71
C ASN A 424 7.72 6.08 -3.10
N ILE A 425 6.52 5.82 -2.58
CA ILE A 425 5.38 6.75 -2.73
C ILE A 425 5.70 8.11 -2.10
N ARG A 426 6.25 8.13 -0.87
CA ARG A 426 6.68 9.39 -0.22
C ARG A 426 7.69 10.14 -1.07
N LYS A 427 8.72 9.46 -1.57
CA LYS A 427 9.72 10.07 -2.47
C LYS A 427 9.11 10.63 -3.75
N TYR A 428 8.12 9.95 -4.32
CA TYR A 428 7.46 10.36 -5.56
C TYR A 428 6.52 11.55 -5.33
N LYS A 429 5.61 11.43 -4.36
CA LYS A 429 4.49 12.37 -4.15
C LYS A 429 4.80 13.52 -3.21
N ASP A 430 5.67 13.37 -2.21
CA ASP A 430 5.62 14.23 -1.04
C ASP A 430 6.84 15.14 -0.84
N VAL A 431 6.64 16.20 -0.08
CA VAL A 431 7.70 17.11 0.37
C VAL A 431 8.34 16.53 1.62
N GLU A 432 9.60 16.14 1.50
CA GLU A 432 10.40 15.58 2.60
C GLU A 432 10.56 16.58 3.76
N ILE A 433 10.51 16.07 4.99
CA ILE A 433 10.84 16.82 6.19
C ILE A 433 12.35 16.70 6.43
N PRO A 434 13.11 17.81 6.43
CA PRO A 434 14.54 17.76 6.72
C PRO A 434 14.84 17.20 8.10
N ALA A 435 15.92 16.43 8.19
CA ALA A 435 16.45 15.96 9.45
C ALA A 435 16.66 17.14 10.41
N GLY A 436 16.22 16.98 11.67
CA GLY A 436 16.30 18.05 12.66
C GLY A 436 15.06 18.94 12.76
N ALA A 437 14.13 18.89 11.81
CA ALA A 437 12.98 19.77 11.80
C ALA A 437 12.04 19.51 12.99
N GLN A 438 11.44 20.60 13.47
CA GLN A 438 10.36 20.60 14.46
C GLN A 438 9.42 21.76 14.15
N LEU A 439 8.13 21.54 14.40
CA LEU A 439 7.08 22.54 14.26
C LEU A 439 7.15 23.53 15.41
N LYS A 440 6.73 24.77 15.14
CA LYS A 440 6.50 25.75 16.19
C LYS A 440 5.15 25.45 16.84
N SER A 441 5.19 24.91 18.04
CA SER A 441 4.03 24.71 18.91
C SER A 441 4.24 25.40 20.25
N ASP A 442 3.19 25.99 20.80
CA ASP A 442 3.23 26.55 22.15
C ASP A 442 3.22 25.39 23.17
N PRO A 443 4.02 25.47 24.26
CA PRO A 443 3.96 24.47 25.32
C PRO A 443 2.57 24.36 25.93
N VAL A 444 2.11 23.13 26.15
CA VAL A 444 0.85 22.83 26.83
C VAL A 444 1.15 21.88 27.99
N THR A 445 1.22 22.43 29.20
CA THR A 445 1.33 21.65 30.43
C THR A 445 -0.02 21.03 30.77
N VAL A 446 -0.04 19.71 30.95
CA VAL A 446 -1.25 18.97 31.36
C VAL A 446 -1.09 18.41 32.76
N PRO A 447 -1.62 19.08 33.81
CA PRO A 447 -1.67 18.49 35.15
C PRO A 447 -2.44 17.15 35.14
N MET A 448 -1.99 16.13 35.87
CA MET A 448 -2.71 14.84 35.95
C MET A 448 -4.10 14.96 36.62
N THR A 449 -4.33 16.06 37.35
CA THR A 449 -5.64 16.41 37.92
C THR A 449 -6.50 17.27 37.00
N ALA A 450 -6.00 17.67 35.83
CA ALA A 450 -6.72 18.53 34.92
C ALA A 450 -7.98 17.84 34.37
N ASP A 451 -8.95 18.67 34.01
CA ASP A 451 -10.11 18.26 33.23
C ASP A 451 -9.70 17.95 31.78
N LEU A 452 -10.44 17.05 31.12
CA LEU A 452 -10.13 16.62 29.75
C LEU A 452 -10.20 17.74 28.71
N SER A 453 -10.92 18.84 28.98
CA SER A 453 -10.97 20.02 28.10
C SER A 453 -9.61 20.69 27.86
N VAL A 454 -8.59 20.41 28.70
CA VAL A 454 -7.20 20.86 28.43
C VAL A 454 -6.68 20.35 27.08
N TRP A 455 -7.19 19.21 26.62
CA TRP A 455 -6.78 18.59 25.37
C TRP A 455 -7.41 19.24 24.13
N ASP A 456 -8.49 20.02 24.28
CA ASP A 456 -9.26 20.57 23.15
C ASP A 456 -8.40 21.45 22.23
N ASN A 457 -7.37 22.10 22.79
CA ASN A 457 -6.46 22.99 22.06
C ASN A 457 -5.14 22.31 21.61
N VAL A 458 -4.98 21.00 21.81
CA VAL A 458 -3.78 20.27 21.39
C VAL A 458 -3.92 19.86 19.92
N GLU A 459 -3.04 20.38 19.07
CA GLU A 459 -3.08 20.18 17.61
C GLU A 459 -2.43 18.87 17.15
N ALA A 460 -1.50 18.31 17.94
CA ALA A 460 -0.86 17.03 17.66
C ALA A 460 -1.82 15.87 17.95
N VAL A 461 -2.76 15.66 17.03
CA VAL A 461 -3.80 14.64 17.06
C VAL A 461 -3.44 13.53 16.07
N PHE A 462 -3.49 12.29 16.53
CA PHE A 462 -3.24 11.08 15.76
C PHE A 462 -4.46 10.17 15.82
N ARG A 463 -4.90 9.61 14.69
CA ARG A 463 -6.13 8.79 14.64
C ARG A 463 -5.90 7.47 13.93
N ASP A 464 -6.73 6.50 14.30
CA ASP A 464 -6.74 5.20 13.64
C ASP A 464 -7.66 5.19 12.41
N PRO A 465 -7.19 4.74 11.23
CA PRO A 465 -8.08 4.38 10.11
C PRO A 465 -8.99 3.16 10.37
N ILE A 466 -8.78 2.40 11.46
CA ILE A 466 -9.57 1.24 11.87
C ILE A 466 -10.32 1.56 13.17
N VAL A 467 -11.37 2.38 13.08
CA VAL A 467 -12.08 2.85 14.28
C VAL A 467 -13.01 1.81 14.91
N VAL A 468 -13.53 0.86 14.12
CA VAL A 468 -14.51 -0.13 14.61
C VAL A 468 -13.79 -1.32 15.25
N ASN A 469 -14.02 -1.54 16.55
CA ASN A 469 -13.48 -2.69 17.27
C ASN A 469 -14.22 -3.97 16.91
N LYS A 470 -13.70 -4.74 15.94
CA LYS A 470 -14.35 -5.95 15.46
C LYS A 470 -13.44 -7.17 15.57
N ALA A 471 -13.94 -8.20 16.24
CA ALA A 471 -13.35 -9.54 16.22
C ALA A 471 -13.34 -10.11 14.78
N ARG A 472 -12.29 -10.86 14.43
CA ARG A 472 -12.26 -11.63 13.19
C ARG A 472 -13.02 -12.93 13.39
N SER A 473 -13.89 -13.25 12.44
CA SER A 473 -14.49 -14.58 12.30
C SER A 473 -14.85 -14.75 10.84
N SER A 474 -14.01 -15.48 10.11
CA SER A 474 -14.14 -15.63 8.66
C SER A 474 -13.69 -17.00 8.19
N LYS A 475 -14.16 -17.40 7.01
CA LYS A 475 -13.63 -18.56 6.29
C LYS A 475 -12.32 -18.19 5.58
N GLY A 476 -11.45 -19.17 5.41
CA GLY A 476 -10.27 -19.05 4.56
C GLY A 476 -10.60 -19.17 3.07
N ALA A 477 -9.56 -19.23 2.25
CA ALA A 477 -9.65 -19.48 0.82
C ALA A 477 -10.25 -20.86 0.49
N VAL A 478 -10.28 -21.78 1.46
CA VAL A 478 -11.01 -23.06 1.39
C VAL A 478 -11.94 -23.20 2.60
N LEU A 479 -13.06 -23.92 2.45
CA LEU A 479 -14.13 -23.99 3.46
C LEU A 479 -13.72 -24.68 4.77
N SER A 480 -12.71 -25.56 4.70
CA SER A 480 -12.12 -26.26 5.84
C SER A 480 -11.27 -25.35 6.74
N LEU A 481 -10.87 -24.17 6.26
CA LEU A 481 -10.14 -23.18 7.03
C LEU A 481 -11.08 -22.11 7.59
N SER A 482 -10.84 -21.75 8.85
CA SER A 482 -11.52 -20.67 9.54
C SER A 482 -10.50 -19.89 10.37
N TYR A 483 -10.64 -18.56 10.35
CA TYR A 483 -9.79 -17.65 11.10
C TYR A 483 -10.61 -16.91 12.14
N THR A 484 -10.06 -16.82 13.35
CA THR A 484 -10.64 -16.07 14.47
C THR A 484 -9.58 -15.20 15.10
N GLN A 485 -9.97 -13.99 15.52
CA GLN A 485 -9.15 -13.09 16.32
C GLN A 485 -10.10 -12.34 17.25
N ALA A 486 -9.75 -12.21 18.52
CA ALA A 486 -10.54 -11.41 19.46
C ALA A 486 -10.59 -9.94 19.02
N ALA A 487 -11.65 -9.24 19.42
CA ALA A 487 -11.65 -7.78 19.37
C ALA A 487 -10.59 -7.26 20.36
N ALA A 488 -10.03 -6.08 20.10
CA ALA A 488 -9.09 -5.46 21.04
C ALA A 488 -9.78 -5.22 22.38
N ARG A 489 -9.06 -5.45 23.49
CA ARG A 489 -9.54 -5.12 24.83
C ARG A 489 -9.86 -3.63 24.94
N ASN A 490 -8.89 -2.78 24.65
CA ASN A 490 -9.07 -1.34 24.60
C ASN A 490 -8.88 -0.83 23.17
N ASN A 491 -9.97 -0.44 22.52
CA ASN A 491 -9.90 0.09 21.16
C ASN A 491 -9.62 1.60 21.15
N VAL A 492 -8.35 1.97 21.31
CA VAL A 492 -7.89 3.37 21.22
C VAL A 492 -7.99 3.87 19.78
N THR A 493 -8.66 5.00 19.56
CA THR A 493 -8.89 5.55 18.20
C THR A 493 -8.33 6.93 18.00
N GLU A 494 -7.94 7.58 19.09
CA GLU A 494 -7.34 8.91 19.07
C GLU A 494 -6.23 8.98 20.13
N MET A 495 -5.09 9.54 19.73
CA MET A 495 -4.02 9.93 20.62
C MET A 495 -3.75 11.42 20.47
N ARG A 496 -3.39 12.10 21.55
CA ARG A 496 -2.84 13.46 21.50
C ARG A 496 -1.53 13.54 22.24
N VAL A 497 -0.63 14.39 21.75
CA VAL A 497 0.66 14.65 22.37
C VAL A 497 0.78 16.13 22.70
N ALA A 498 1.13 16.44 23.94
CA ALA A 498 1.47 17.78 24.39
C ALA A 498 2.83 17.76 25.08
N GLN A 499 3.45 18.93 25.24
CA GLN A 499 4.78 19.03 25.84
C GLN A 499 4.97 20.31 26.64
N ASP A 500 5.85 20.24 27.63
CA ASP A 500 6.47 21.40 28.27
C ASP A 500 7.99 21.18 28.45
N ALA A 501 8.64 22.09 29.19
CA ALA A 501 10.09 22.05 29.39
C ALA A 501 10.59 20.75 30.03
N ASP A 502 9.76 20.07 30.81
CA ASP A 502 10.15 18.93 31.65
C ASP A 502 9.47 17.62 31.25
N ASN A 503 8.31 17.68 30.57
CA ASN A 503 7.46 16.51 30.33
C ASN A 503 6.88 16.46 28.91
N PHE A 504 6.64 15.23 28.46
CA PHE A 504 5.66 14.92 27.42
C PHE A 504 4.38 14.41 28.06
N TYR A 505 3.25 14.72 27.44
CA TYR A 505 1.92 14.31 27.86
C TYR A 505 1.23 13.56 26.73
N PHE A 506 0.64 12.43 27.04
CA PHE A 506 -0.18 11.65 26.11
C PHE A 506 -1.62 11.61 26.59
N MET A 507 -2.55 11.76 25.67
CA MET A 507 -3.94 11.38 25.84
C MET A 507 -4.21 10.18 24.95
N LEU A 508 -4.81 9.13 25.51
CA LEU A 508 -5.24 7.93 24.80
C LEU A 508 -6.76 7.83 24.96
N LYS A 509 -7.51 7.88 23.86
CA LYS A 509 -8.98 7.79 23.89
C LYS A 509 -9.46 6.51 23.23
N ALA A 510 -10.07 5.65 24.03
CA ALA A 510 -10.77 4.46 23.60
C ALA A 510 -12.21 4.77 23.17
N THR A 511 -12.82 3.85 22.41
CA THR A 511 -14.24 3.94 22.03
C THR A 511 -15.19 3.68 23.19
N GLU A 512 -14.73 2.95 24.21
CA GLU A 512 -15.47 2.57 25.41
C GLU A 512 -14.60 2.85 26.64
N ASP A 513 -15.16 2.70 27.85
CA ASP A 513 -14.40 2.82 29.10
C ASP A 513 -13.20 1.87 29.10
N ILE A 514 -12.05 2.38 29.55
CA ILE A 514 -10.79 1.63 29.54
C ILE A 514 -10.87 0.51 30.57
N VAL A 515 -10.66 -0.71 30.09
CA VAL A 515 -10.48 -1.90 30.91
C VAL A 515 -9.07 -1.83 31.51
N LEU A 516 -9.01 -1.73 32.83
CA LEU A 516 -7.75 -1.64 33.58
C LEU A 516 -6.98 -2.96 33.55
N ARG A 517 -5.65 -2.87 33.65
CA ARG A 517 -4.77 -4.03 33.78
C ARG A 517 -5.02 -4.84 35.03
N GLU A 518 -4.82 -6.15 34.92
CA GLU A 518 -4.70 -7.05 36.06
C GLU A 518 -3.24 -7.12 36.57
N ALA A 519 -3.01 -7.67 37.76
CA ALA A 519 -1.65 -7.86 38.26
C ALA A 519 -0.87 -8.82 37.35
N GLY A 520 0.39 -8.47 37.03
CA GLY A 520 1.22 -9.22 36.09
C GLY A 520 0.92 -9.02 34.60
N ASP A 521 -0.07 -8.19 34.23
CA ASP A 521 -0.36 -7.87 32.83
C ASP A 521 0.66 -6.88 32.25
N GLN A 522 1.51 -7.40 31.37
CA GLN A 522 2.58 -6.63 30.71
C GLN A 522 2.15 -6.01 29.38
N GLY A 523 0.97 -6.37 28.87
CA GLY A 523 0.47 -5.95 27.56
C GLY A 523 -0.52 -4.77 27.62
N TRP A 524 -0.59 -4.04 28.72
CA TRP A 524 -1.58 -2.96 28.90
C TRP A 524 -1.05 -1.60 28.51
N MET A 525 -1.67 -0.99 27.50
CA MET A 525 -1.46 0.40 27.05
C MET A 525 0.03 0.78 26.92
N ASN A 526 0.84 -0.07 26.31
CA ASN A 526 2.26 0.15 26.14
C ASN A 526 2.51 1.26 25.11
N LEU A 527 3.21 2.32 25.53
CA LEU A 527 3.75 3.33 24.61
C LEU A 527 5.18 2.96 24.27
N LEU A 528 5.45 2.67 23.00
CA LEU A 528 6.82 2.46 22.49
C LEU A 528 7.31 3.76 21.88
N ILE A 529 8.54 4.17 22.20
CA ILE A 529 9.12 5.45 21.77
C ILE A 529 10.53 5.23 21.22
N GLY A 530 10.78 5.77 20.02
CA GLY A 530 12.12 5.99 19.48
C GLY A 530 12.40 7.49 19.39
N THR A 531 13.56 7.93 19.87
CA THR A 531 13.89 9.36 19.92
C THR A 531 14.37 9.87 18.56
N GLY A 532 14.50 11.18 18.31
CA GLY A 532 15.23 11.67 17.12
C GLY A 532 14.63 11.22 15.77
N GLU A 533 15.46 10.73 14.84
CA GLU A 533 15.04 10.20 13.53
C GLU A 533 14.69 8.71 13.59
N VAL A 534 13.83 8.25 12.67
CA VAL A 534 13.52 6.83 12.51
C VAL A 534 14.78 6.10 12.03
N GLU A 535 15.30 5.21 12.86
CA GLU A 535 16.51 4.45 12.60
C GLU A 535 16.50 3.12 13.38
N ASN A 536 17.37 2.19 13.01
CA ASN A 536 17.49 0.92 13.73
C ASN A 536 18.24 1.12 15.06
N LYS A 537 17.47 1.25 16.14
CA LYS A 537 17.97 1.41 17.51
C LYS A 537 17.03 0.76 18.51
N GLY A 538 17.60 0.23 19.59
CA GLY A 538 16.83 -0.57 20.54
C GLY A 538 16.18 -1.77 19.85
N TRP A 539 14.90 -2.03 20.12
CA TRP A 539 14.12 -3.10 19.50
C TRP A 539 13.21 -2.53 18.40
N GLU A 540 13.39 -2.98 17.15
CA GLU A 540 12.53 -2.59 16.01
C GLU A 540 12.44 -1.06 15.81
N GLY A 541 13.52 -0.36 16.15
CA GLY A 541 13.59 1.11 16.14
C GLY A 541 13.16 1.79 17.44
N TYR A 542 12.63 1.07 18.44
CA TYR A 542 12.21 1.67 19.70
C TYR A 542 13.25 1.51 20.80
N GLU A 543 13.59 2.63 21.44
CA GLU A 543 14.53 2.67 22.56
C GLU A 543 13.84 2.55 23.90
N PHE A 544 12.54 2.86 23.98
CA PHE A 544 11.80 2.88 25.23
C PHE A 544 10.43 2.21 25.10
N VAL A 545 10.00 1.57 26.18
CA VAL A 545 8.62 1.15 26.41
C VAL A 545 8.13 1.67 27.75
N ILE A 546 6.90 2.18 27.77
CA ILE A 546 6.25 2.70 28.96
C ILE A 546 5.10 1.76 29.34
N GLY A 547 4.98 1.41 30.62
CA GLY A 547 3.83 0.68 31.17
C GLY A 547 3.89 -0.85 31.10
N ARG A 548 4.99 -1.44 30.63
CA ARG A 548 5.16 -2.90 30.54
C ARG A 548 5.40 -3.57 31.89
N GLY A 549 6.06 -2.89 32.81
CA GLY A 549 6.37 -3.39 34.14
C GLY A 549 5.33 -3.02 35.20
N GLU A 550 5.47 -3.64 36.37
CA GLU A 550 4.70 -3.27 37.55
C GLU A 550 5.27 -1.99 38.18
N ALA A 551 4.36 -1.07 38.51
CA ALA A 551 4.67 0.17 39.21
C ALA A 551 3.56 0.46 40.23
N GLY A 552 3.83 1.41 41.14
CA GLY A 552 2.85 1.83 42.14
C GLY A 552 1.56 2.40 41.54
N GLU A 553 0.53 2.59 42.38
CA GLU A 553 -0.73 3.19 41.96
C GLU A 553 -0.51 4.56 41.27
N GLY A 554 -1.15 4.76 40.12
CA GLY A 554 -0.99 5.98 39.31
C GLY A 554 0.37 6.12 38.60
N LYS A 555 1.20 5.07 38.58
CA LYS A 555 2.51 5.07 37.93
C LYS A 555 2.66 3.99 36.86
N LEU A 556 3.50 4.27 35.87
CA LEU A 556 3.97 3.34 34.84
C LEU A 556 5.49 3.24 34.90
N THR A 557 6.05 2.07 34.60
CA THR A 557 7.49 1.95 34.37
C THR A 557 7.88 2.64 33.08
N VAL A 558 9.09 3.20 33.03
CA VAL A 558 9.78 3.57 31.79
C VAL A 558 11.01 2.68 31.69
N GLU A 559 11.08 1.91 30.62
CA GLU A 559 12.11 0.89 30.39
C GLU A 559 12.86 1.21 29.11
N LYS A 560 14.19 1.09 29.14
CA LYS A 560 15.05 1.20 27.96
C LYS A 560 15.19 -0.17 27.30
N LEU A 561 14.75 -0.30 26.05
CA LEU A 561 14.76 -1.53 25.26
C LEU A 561 16.14 -1.81 24.65
N ARG A 562 16.48 -3.11 24.59
CA ARG A 562 17.59 -3.67 23.81
C ARG A 562 17.03 -4.36 22.57
N ALA A 563 17.89 -4.66 21.60
CA ALA A 563 17.50 -5.26 20.32
C ALA A 563 16.76 -6.61 20.41
N ASP A 564 16.88 -7.33 21.52
CA ASP A 564 16.20 -8.60 21.79
C ASP A 564 14.90 -8.44 22.60
N PHE A 565 14.33 -7.23 22.64
CA PHE A 565 13.14 -6.85 23.41
C PHE A 565 13.30 -6.88 24.94
N THR A 566 14.46 -7.31 25.46
CA THR A 566 14.78 -7.17 26.89
C THR A 566 14.98 -5.69 27.24
N SER A 567 14.91 -5.35 28.52
CA SER A 567 15.05 -3.95 28.95
C SER A 567 15.85 -3.77 30.24
N GLU A 568 16.09 -2.51 30.58
CA GLU A 568 16.49 -2.04 31.89
C GLU A 568 15.64 -0.86 32.33
N ALA A 569 15.53 -0.62 33.63
CA ALA A 569 14.78 0.50 34.17
C ALA A 569 15.42 1.84 33.76
N ALA A 570 14.61 2.76 33.25
CA ALA A 570 15.02 4.12 32.85
C ALA A 570 14.32 5.21 33.68
N GLY A 571 13.14 4.93 34.23
CA GLY A 571 12.42 5.86 35.10
C GLY A 571 10.99 5.43 35.39
N GLU A 572 10.17 6.40 35.78
CA GLU A 572 8.73 6.24 35.98
C GLU A 572 7.98 7.35 35.24
N ALA A 573 6.77 7.02 34.80
CA ALA A 573 5.77 7.96 34.29
C ALA A 573 4.54 7.95 35.22
N GLU A 574 3.75 9.01 35.19
CA GLU A 574 2.48 9.09 35.91
C GLU A 574 1.32 8.83 34.93
N TYR A 575 0.24 8.21 35.40
CA TYR A 575 -0.96 8.06 34.60
C TYR A 575 -2.24 8.21 35.42
N ARG A 576 -3.33 8.55 34.72
CA ARG A 576 -4.69 8.55 35.24
C ARG A 576 -5.64 8.04 34.16
N VAL A 577 -6.65 7.28 34.58
CA VAL A 577 -7.76 6.85 33.72
C VAL A 577 -9.04 7.55 34.17
N ASP A 578 -9.79 8.08 33.22
CA ASP A 578 -11.10 8.70 33.39
C ASP A 578 -12.05 8.19 32.29
N GLY A 579 -12.85 7.17 32.62
CA GLY A 579 -13.71 6.47 31.67
C GLY A 579 -12.93 5.92 30.48
N SER A 580 -13.22 6.44 29.28
CA SER A 580 -12.60 6.05 28.00
C SER A 580 -11.25 6.74 27.72
N VAL A 581 -10.76 7.60 28.63
CA VAL A 581 -9.53 8.38 28.40
C VAL A 581 -8.46 8.03 29.42
N MET A 582 -7.24 7.80 28.94
CA MET A 582 -6.04 7.68 29.76
C MET A 582 -5.10 8.84 29.46
N GLN A 583 -4.65 9.53 30.52
CA GLN A 583 -3.62 10.55 30.45
C GLN A 583 -2.32 9.97 30.99
N VAL A 584 -1.21 10.24 30.31
CA VAL A 584 0.13 9.81 30.72
C VAL A 584 1.05 11.02 30.72
N LYS A 585 1.82 11.20 31.79
CA LYS A 585 2.87 12.21 31.91
C LYS A 585 4.23 11.51 32.00
N VAL A 586 5.09 11.81 31.03
CA VAL A 586 6.40 11.17 30.86
C VAL A 586 7.49 12.23 31.04
N PRO A 587 8.36 12.11 32.06
CA PRO A 587 9.49 13.00 32.22
C PRO A 587 10.45 12.89 31.03
N ARG A 588 10.84 14.02 30.42
CA ARG A 588 11.81 14.05 29.30
C ARG A 588 13.14 13.41 29.69
N ALA A 589 13.56 13.62 30.94
CA ALA A 589 14.76 13.04 31.52
C ALA A 589 14.74 11.49 31.53
N ALA A 590 13.58 10.86 31.69
CA ALA A 590 13.46 9.39 31.66
C ALA A 590 13.69 8.82 30.25
N LEU A 591 13.45 9.63 29.21
CA LEU A 591 13.69 9.30 27.80
C LEU A 591 15.06 9.80 27.31
N GLY A 592 15.81 10.53 28.14
CA GLY A 592 17.06 11.17 27.73
C GLY A 592 16.88 12.27 26.67
N ILE A 593 15.68 12.84 26.54
CA ILE A 593 15.37 13.89 25.55
C ILE A 593 15.63 15.27 26.17
N ALA A 594 16.40 16.12 25.47
CA ALA A 594 16.66 17.49 25.90
C ALA A 594 15.39 18.37 25.85
N SER A 595 15.35 19.45 26.64
CA SER A 595 14.17 20.31 26.79
C SER A 595 13.79 21.10 25.53
N ASP A 596 14.72 21.24 24.59
CA ASP A 596 14.55 21.94 23.31
C ASP A 596 14.23 21.01 22.12
N VAL A 597 14.26 19.69 22.34
CA VAL A 597 14.02 18.67 21.30
C VAL A 597 12.60 18.11 21.39
N ASN A 598 11.70 18.58 20.52
CA ASN A 598 10.29 18.15 20.48
C ASN A 598 10.00 17.21 19.31
N ARG A 599 10.88 16.21 19.11
CA ARG A 599 10.74 15.26 18.01
C ARG A 599 11.09 13.85 18.42
N PHE A 600 10.19 12.93 18.10
CA PHE A 600 10.33 11.49 18.32
C PHE A 600 9.32 10.77 17.44
N TYR A 601 9.37 9.45 17.45
CA TYR A 601 8.32 8.62 16.89
C TYR A 601 7.85 7.62 17.93
N PHE A 602 6.60 7.24 17.85
CA PHE A 602 5.98 6.42 18.87
C PHE A 602 4.82 5.60 18.31
N LYS A 603 4.39 4.62 19.10
CA LYS A 603 3.13 3.92 18.89
C LYS A 603 2.54 3.44 20.20
N LEU A 604 1.26 3.12 20.16
CA LEU A 604 0.56 2.42 21.22
C LEU A 604 0.38 0.94 20.89
N ALA A 605 0.46 0.10 21.90
CA ALA A 605 0.09 -1.31 21.86
C ALA A 605 -0.72 -1.73 23.10
N ASP A 606 -1.84 -2.43 22.91
CA ASP A 606 -2.66 -2.99 23.99
C ASP A 606 -3.11 -4.41 23.65
N GLY A 607 -2.77 -5.39 24.49
CA GLY A 607 -3.19 -6.78 24.37
C GLY A 607 -2.59 -7.51 23.15
N ILE A 608 -1.33 -7.23 22.82
CA ILE A 608 -0.59 -7.98 21.79
C ILE A 608 -0.22 -9.35 22.37
N ASP A 609 -0.56 -10.42 21.65
CA ASP A 609 -0.39 -11.81 22.09
C ASP A 609 1.10 -12.18 22.17
N GLU A 610 1.90 -11.79 21.16
CA GLU A 610 3.35 -12.04 21.07
C GLU A 610 4.12 -10.70 20.95
N PRO A 611 4.27 -9.93 22.04
CA PRO A 611 4.78 -8.55 21.97
C PRO A 611 6.25 -8.44 21.55
N ALA A 612 7.02 -9.53 21.58
CA ALA A 612 8.40 -9.56 21.08
C ALA A 612 8.49 -9.77 19.55
N ASP A 613 7.38 -10.12 18.90
CA ASP A 613 7.26 -10.24 17.45
C ASP A 613 6.48 -9.03 16.91
N ILE A 614 7.18 -8.14 16.22
CA ILE A 614 6.57 -6.93 15.67
C ILE A 614 5.51 -7.21 14.61
N MET A 615 5.50 -8.40 14.02
CA MET A 615 4.47 -8.80 13.07
C MET A 615 3.12 -9.07 13.75
N ASP A 616 3.13 -9.45 15.03
CA ASP A 616 1.90 -9.69 15.78
C ASP A 616 1.10 -8.39 16.03
N TYR A 617 1.75 -7.23 15.91
CA TYR A 617 1.12 -5.91 15.97
C TYR A 617 0.22 -5.61 14.74
N TYR A 618 0.25 -6.45 13.70
CA TYR A 618 -0.75 -6.44 12.62
C TYR A 618 -1.95 -7.36 12.90
N VAL A 619 -1.83 -8.26 13.88
CA VAL A 619 -2.69 -9.43 14.05
C VAL A 619 -3.55 -9.31 15.30
N SER A 620 -2.93 -9.20 16.46
CA SER A 620 -3.57 -9.28 17.77
C SER A 620 -3.72 -7.90 18.42
N GLY A 621 -4.55 -7.86 19.47
CA GLY A 621 -4.76 -6.66 20.28
C GLY A 621 -5.09 -5.40 19.49
N LYS A 622 -4.58 -4.29 20.01
CA LYS A 622 -4.60 -2.97 19.40
C LYS A 622 -3.18 -2.49 19.18
N SER A 623 -2.86 -2.15 17.94
CA SER A 623 -1.64 -1.41 17.57
C SER A 623 -2.06 -0.13 16.88
N LEU A 624 -1.55 1.01 17.33
CA LEU A 624 -1.85 2.31 16.74
C LEU A 624 -0.57 3.14 16.56
N PRO A 625 -0.07 3.31 15.31
CA PRO A 625 -0.59 2.74 14.05
C PRO A 625 -0.31 1.22 13.93
N LEU A 626 -0.79 0.60 12.85
CA LEU A 626 -0.77 -0.85 12.66
C LEU A 626 0.66 -1.39 12.43
N GLY A 627 1.03 -2.50 13.06
CA GLY A 627 2.26 -3.23 12.73
C GLY A 627 3.56 -2.44 12.93
N ARG A 628 4.48 -2.38 11.96
CA ARG A 628 5.75 -1.62 12.11
C ARG A 628 5.64 -0.11 11.90
N LEU A 629 4.46 0.38 11.58
CA LEU A 629 4.25 1.81 11.47
C LEU A 629 4.42 2.50 12.82
N SER A 630 4.79 3.77 12.77
CA SER A 630 4.91 4.70 13.89
C SER A 630 4.23 6.02 13.56
N PHE A 631 3.82 6.75 14.60
CA PHE A 631 3.48 8.16 14.48
C PHE A 631 4.71 9.03 14.73
N ARG A 632 4.84 10.07 13.92
CA ARG A 632 5.89 11.07 13.96
C ARG A 632 5.39 12.33 14.66
N TYR A 633 5.93 12.61 15.84
CA TYR A 633 5.68 13.85 16.57
C TYR A 633 6.80 14.85 16.30
N LEU A 634 6.44 16.09 15.95
CA LEU A 634 7.39 17.14 15.58
C LEU A 634 7.23 18.43 16.39
N GLY A 635 6.37 18.48 17.41
CA GLY A 635 6.09 19.71 18.15
C GLY A 635 4.64 19.81 18.54
#